data_AF-A0A952B3G8-F1
#
_entry.id   AF-A0A952B3G8-F1
#
_cell.length_a   1.000
_cell.length_b   1.000
_cell.length_c   1.000
_cell.angle_alpha   90.00
_cell.angle_beta   90.00
_cell.angle_gamma   90.00
#
_symmetry.space_group_name_H-M   'P 1'
#
loop_
_entity.id
_entity.type
_entity.pdbx_description
1 polymer ?
#
loop_
_entity_poly.entity_id
_entity_poly.type
_entity_poly.pdbx_seq_one_letter_code
_entity_poly.pdbx_strand_id
1 'polypeptide(L)'
;MLHEREDYNDRIQDNDNLIRSDEPVFLLRAIDKNAPGVLEEYSNRVARVAGHDTVLVAQVRAHAQAMRKWQKKNDILVKEPYMNPEDAVYYIDEEESESEEEEKEDEVEE
;
A
#
# COMPACT_ATOMS: atom_id res chain seq x y z
N MET A 1 -6.32 15.09 1.55
CA MET A 1 -5.85 13.70 1.42
C MET A 1 -6.88 12.81 2.07
N LEU A 2 -7.23 11.71 1.43
CA LEU A 2 -8.08 10.69 2.03
C LEU A 2 -7.24 9.42 2.22
N HIS A 3 -6.96 9.10 3.47
CA HIS A 3 -6.30 7.86 3.85
C HIS A 3 -7.32 6.74 4.02
N GLU A 4 -6.93 5.52 3.61
CA GLU A 4 -7.79 4.33 3.68
C GLU A 4 -8.17 3.94 5.12
N ARG A 5 -7.43 4.42 6.12
CA ARG A 5 -7.79 4.32 7.54
C ARG A 5 -8.20 5.67 8.07
N GLU A 6 -9.36 5.73 8.70
CA GLU A 6 -9.89 7.00 9.22
C GLU A 6 -8.97 7.65 10.26
N ASP A 7 -8.35 6.86 11.15
CA ASP A 7 -7.45 7.38 12.18
C ASP A 7 -6.17 8.04 11.62
N TYR A 8 -5.88 7.87 10.33
CA TYR A 8 -4.76 8.49 9.65
C TYR A 8 -5.10 9.87 9.10
N ASN A 9 -6.37 10.14 8.76
CA ASN A 9 -6.83 11.44 8.26
C ASN A 9 -6.53 12.58 9.25
N ASP A 10 -6.58 12.30 10.56
CA ASP A 10 -6.23 13.27 11.60
C ASP A 10 -4.72 13.34 11.89
N ARG A 11 -4.00 12.22 11.75
CA ARG A 11 -2.61 12.07 12.24
C ARG A 11 -1.54 12.36 11.21
N ILE A 12 -1.84 12.16 9.93
CA ILE A 12 -0.90 12.34 8.83
C ILE A 12 -1.35 13.54 8.01
N GLN A 13 -0.49 14.54 7.95
CA GLN A 13 -0.81 15.84 7.39
C GLN A 13 0.13 16.16 6.23
N ASP A 14 -0.41 16.79 5.20
CA ASP A 14 0.35 17.37 4.10
C ASP A 14 0.47 18.87 4.33
N ASN A 15 1.52 19.25 5.07
CA ASN A 15 1.73 20.64 5.48
C ASN A 15 1.93 21.59 4.29
N ASP A 16 2.43 21.06 3.16
CA ASP A 16 2.70 21.85 1.96
C ASP A 16 1.48 21.91 1.01
N ASN A 17 0.38 21.20 1.32
CA ASN A 17 -0.86 21.14 0.54
C ASN A 17 -0.63 20.79 -0.94
N LEU A 18 0.27 19.86 -1.21
CA LEU A 18 0.59 19.37 -2.56
C LEU A 18 -0.32 18.25 -3.02
N ILE A 19 -0.90 17.50 -2.09
CA ILE A 19 -1.75 16.34 -2.36
C ILE A 19 -3.20 16.79 -2.36
N ARG A 20 -3.93 16.42 -3.40
CA ARG A 20 -5.31 16.89 -3.56
C ARG A 20 -6.20 16.30 -2.47
N SER A 21 -7.30 17.00 -2.15
CA SER A 21 -8.25 16.55 -1.14
C SER A 21 -8.96 15.26 -1.54
N ASP A 22 -9.15 15.04 -2.84
CA ASP A 22 -9.83 13.90 -3.46
C ASP A 22 -8.87 12.77 -3.89
N GLU A 23 -7.57 12.93 -3.66
CA GLU A 23 -6.57 11.92 -4.01
C GLU A 23 -6.56 10.81 -2.94
N PRO A 24 -6.80 9.54 -3.32
CA PRO A 24 -6.70 8.43 -2.40
C PRO A 24 -5.23 8.14 -2.10
N VAL A 25 -4.88 8.03 -0.81
CA VAL A 25 -3.50 7.82 -0.37
C VAL A 25 -3.40 6.68 0.62
N PHE A 26 -2.50 5.74 0.35
CA PHE A 26 -2.20 4.64 1.27
C PHE A 26 -0.87 4.83 2.00
N LEU A 27 -0.85 4.65 3.33
CA LEU A 27 0.37 4.74 4.13
C LEU A 27 0.83 3.36 4.63
N LEU A 28 2.04 2.98 4.24
CA LEU A 28 2.73 1.80 4.76
C LEU A 28 3.71 2.18 5.88
N ARG A 29 3.62 1.48 7.01
CA ARG A 29 4.47 1.71 8.19
C ARG A 29 5.36 0.51 8.44
N ALA A 30 6.55 0.71 9.00
CA ALA A 30 7.48 -0.40 9.32
C ALA A 30 6.94 -1.43 10.32
N ILE A 31 5.88 -1.10 11.08
CA ILE A 31 5.19 -2.03 11.97
C ILE A 31 4.42 -3.11 11.19
N ASP A 32 4.00 -2.79 9.96
CA ASP A 32 3.35 -3.74 9.06
C ASP A 32 4.41 -4.71 8.54
N LYS A 33 4.17 -6.00 8.74
CA LYS A 33 5.07 -7.07 8.33
C LYS A 33 5.36 -7.07 6.82
N ASN A 34 4.37 -6.71 6.00
CA ASN A 34 4.42 -6.81 4.54
C ASN A 34 4.92 -5.53 3.86
N ALA A 35 4.85 -4.38 4.53
CA ALA A 35 5.25 -3.09 3.99
C ALA A 35 6.63 -3.06 3.25
N PRO A 36 7.73 -3.64 3.79
CA PRO A 36 9.01 -3.62 3.09
C PRO A 36 8.98 -4.38 1.75
N GLY A 37 8.23 -5.49 1.69
CA GLY A 37 8.09 -6.28 0.47
C GLY A 37 7.32 -5.51 -0.61
N VAL A 38 6.23 -4.83 -0.21
CA VAL A 38 5.45 -3.98 -1.11
C VAL A 38 6.29 -2.83 -1.68
N LEU A 39 7.10 -2.17 -0.85
CA LEU A 39 8.01 -1.11 -1.31
C LEU A 39 9.04 -1.63 -2.33
N GLU A 40 9.60 -2.82 -2.11
CA GLU A 40 10.51 -3.41 -3.08
C GLU A 40 9.81 -3.72 -4.40
N GLU A 41 8.63 -4.30 -4.36
CA GLU A 41 7.85 -4.61 -5.55
C GLU A 41 7.48 -3.32 -6.32
N TYR A 42 7.05 -2.27 -5.61
CA TYR A 42 6.84 -0.95 -6.20
C TYR A 42 8.11 -0.44 -6.89
N SER A 43 9.26 -0.49 -6.22
CA SER A 43 10.54 -0.05 -6.80
C SER A 43 10.92 -0.85 -8.05
N ASN A 44 10.61 -2.15 -8.08
CA ASN A 44 10.88 -3.03 -9.20
C ASN A 44 9.96 -2.70 -10.39
N ARG A 45 8.70 -2.36 -10.14
CA ARG A 45 7.76 -1.91 -11.17
C ARG A 45 8.21 -0.59 -11.78
N VAL A 46 8.57 0.40 -10.96
CA VAL A 46 9.08 1.69 -11.44
C VAL A 46 10.34 1.51 -12.29
N ALA A 47 11.28 0.68 -11.85
CA ALA A 47 12.53 0.42 -12.57
C ALA A 47 12.35 -0.23 -13.97
N ARG A 48 11.17 -0.84 -14.24
CA ARG A 48 10.86 -1.44 -15.55
C ARG A 48 10.31 -0.45 -16.56
N VAL A 49 9.93 0.75 -16.13
CA VAL A 49 9.41 1.80 -17.01
C VAL A 49 10.56 2.53 -17.70
N ALA A 50 10.40 2.83 -19.00
CA ALA A 50 11.37 3.61 -19.75
C ALA A 50 11.50 5.03 -19.19
N GLY A 51 12.74 5.50 -18.97
CA GLY A 51 12.99 6.83 -18.42
C GLY A 51 12.67 6.98 -16.92
N HIS A 52 12.59 5.87 -16.17
CA HIS A 52 12.30 5.91 -14.74
C HIS A 52 13.28 6.78 -13.94
N ASP A 53 12.78 7.36 -12.85
CA ASP A 53 13.60 8.09 -11.90
C ASP A 53 14.43 7.11 -11.06
N THR A 54 15.75 7.11 -11.31
CA THR A 54 16.70 6.25 -10.61
C THR A 54 16.88 6.63 -9.13
N VAL A 55 16.69 7.91 -8.78
CA VAL A 55 16.77 8.39 -7.40
C VAL A 55 15.57 7.86 -6.61
N LEU A 56 14.37 7.94 -7.18
CA LEU A 56 13.16 7.38 -6.57
C LEU A 56 13.34 5.89 -6.27
N VAL A 57 13.75 5.09 -7.27
CA VAL A 57 13.96 3.64 -7.10
C VAL A 57 14.97 3.36 -5.99
N ALA A 58 16.10 4.08 -5.96
CA ALA A 58 17.13 3.90 -4.94
C ALA A 58 16.63 4.25 -3.53
N GLN A 59 15.90 5.36 -3.38
CA GLN A 59 15.35 5.80 -2.09
C GLN A 59 14.30 4.83 -1.56
N VAL A 60 13.38 4.35 -2.41
CA VAL A 60 12.37 3.36 -2.01
C VAL A 60 13.03 2.06 -1.53
N ARG A 61 14.03 1.55 -2.27
CA ARG A 61 14.76 0.33 -1.86
C ARG A 61 15.49 0.52 -0.54
N ALA A 62 16.16 1.67 -0.35
CA ALA A 62 16.81 2.00 0.91
C ALA A 62 15.80 2.08 2.06
N HIS A 63 14.62 2.64 1.80
CA HIS A 63 13.54 2.70 2.78
C HIS A 63 13.02 1.31 3.15
N ALA A 64 12.79 0.42 2.19
CA ALA A 64 12.42 -0.97 2.45
C ALA A 64 13.47 -1.68 3.32
N GLN A 65 14.76 -1.49 3.04
CA GLN A 65 15.82 -2.03 3.90
C GLN A 65 15.82 -1.44 5.31
N ALA A 66 15.55 -0.14 5.45
CA ALA A 66 15.42 0.52 6.74
C ALA A 66 14.24 -0.07 7.54
N MET A 67 13.10 -0.29 6.90
CA MET A 67 11.95 -0.96 7.52
C MET A 67 12.32 -2.37 8.00
N ARG A 68 13.01 -3.19 7.19
CA ARG A 68 13.45 -4.53 7.62
C ARG A 68 14.41 -4.50 8.79
N LYS A 69 15.37 -3.58 8.79
CA LYS A 69 16.30 -3.39 9.92
C LYS A 69 15.55 -3.03 11.19
N TRP A 70 14.55 -2.15 11.07
CA TRP A 70 13.70 -1.77 12.18
C TRP A 70 12.86 -2.96 12.68
N GLN A 71 12.21 -3.71 11.78
CA GLN A 71 11.43 -4.91 12.11
C GLN A 71 12.28 -5.95 12.85
N LYS A 72 13.48 -6.25 12.34
CA LYS A 72 14.42 -7.18 13.00
C LYS A 72 14.79 -6.74 14.42
N LYS A 73 14.90 -5.43 14.66
CA LYS A 73 15.20 -4.88 15.99
C LYS A 73 13.97 -4.88 16.92
N ASN A 74 12.76 -4.83 16.35
CA ASN A 74 11.50 -4.61 17.07
C ASN A 74 10.48 -5.71 16.76
N ASP A 75 10.93 -6.96 16.64
CA ASP A 75 10.12 -8.09 16.12
C ASP A 75 8.77 -8.24 16.85
N ILE A 76 8.75 -8.04 18.18
CA ILE A 76 7.54 -8.09 19.01
C ILE A 76 6.49 -7.02 18.67
N LEU A 77 6.89 -5.93 18.01
CA LEU A 77 6.00 -4.85 17.60
C LEU A 77 5.44 -5.07 16.19
N VAL A 78 6.07 -5.94 15.39
CA VAL A 78 5.65 -6.20 14.01
C VAL A 78 4.31 -6.94 14.03
N LYS A 79 3.38 -6.49 13.17
CA LYS A 79 2.00 -7.01 13.11
C LYS A 79 1.64 -7.41 11.70
N GLU A 80 0.80 -8.44 11.61
CA GLU A 80 0.04 -8.66 10.39
C GLU A 80 -0.89 -7.47 10.15
N PRO A 81 -1.05 -7.01 8.90
CA PRO A 81 -2.00 -5.96 8.56
C PRO A 81 -3.42 -6.40 8.93
N TYR A 82 -4.19 -5.47 9.48
CA TYR A 82 -5.59 -5.67 9.85
C TYR A 82 -6.34 -4.33 9.73
N MET A 83 -7.56 -4.38 9.20
CA MET A 83 -8.50 -3.26 9.13
C MET A 83 -9.81 -3.71 9.77
N ASN A 84 -10.32 -2.93 10.72
CA ASN A 84 -11.68 -3.12 11.23
C ASN A 84 -12.66 -2.65 10.14
N PRO A 85 -13.68 -3.43 9.76
CA PRO A 85 -14.68 -2.98 8.80
C PRO A 85 -15.33 -1.63 9.14
N GLU A 86 -15.46 -1.31 10.43
CA GLU A 86 -16.00 -0.02 10.88
C GLU A 86 -15.08 1.17 10.59
N ASP A 87 -13.77 0.93 10.43
CA ASP A 87 -12.76 1.95 10.10
C ASP A 87 -12.54 2.09 8.58
N ALA A 88 -13.20 1.25 7.77
CA ALA A 88 -13.01 1.20 6.33
C ALA A 88 -13.69 2.40 5.64
N VAL A 89 -12.94 3.04 4.75
CA VAL A 89 -13.45 4.16 3.93
C VAL A 89 -14.18 3.65 2.67
N TYR A 90 -13.82 2.47 2.19
CA TYR A 90 -14.40 1.83 1.01
C TYR A 90 -15.18 0.59 1.40
N TYR A 91 -16.37 0.43 0.84
CA TYR A 91 -17.19 -0.77 0.98
C TYR A 91 -16.97 -1.68 -0.23
N ILE A 92 -16.82 -2.97 0.01
CA ILE A 92 -16.81 -3.97 -1.04
C ILE A 92 -18.26 -4.42 -1.20
N ASP A 93 -18.89 -4.09 -2.32
CA ASP A 93 -20.16 -4.70 -2.69
C ASP A 93 -19.86 -6.15 -3.09
N GLU A 94 -20.21 -7.10 -2.20
CA GLU A 94 -19.92 -8.53 -2.40
C GLU A 94 -20.53 -9.07 -3.73
N GLU A 95 -21.61 -8.45 -4.22
CA GLU A 95 -22.29 -8.83 -5.47
C GLU A 95 -21.48 -8.53 -6.75
N GLU A 96 -20.56 -7.56 -6.77
CA GLU A 96 -19.70 -7.34 -7.96
C GLU A 96 -18.52 -8.32 -8.01
N SER A 97 -18.07 -8.83 -6.85
CA SER A 97 -16.89 -9.70 -6.76
C SER A 97 -17.12 -11.12 -7.29
N GLU A 98 -18.35 -11.63 -7.22
CA GLU A 98 -18.73 -12.94 -7.79
C GLU A 98 -18.80 -12.89 -9.32
N SER A 99 -19.13 -11.74 -9.91
CA SER A 99 -19.25 -11.58 -11.36
C SER A 99 -17.92 -11.57 -12.12
N GLU A 100 -16.82 -11.13 -11.47
CA GLU A 100 -15.48 -11.16 -12.06
C GLU A 100 -14.76 -12.52 -11.91
N GLU A 101 -15.21 -13.38 -10.99
CA GLU A 101 -14.71 -14.75 -10.86
C GLU A 101 -15.36 -15.69 -11.88
N GLU A 102 -16.66 -15.54 -12.17
CA GLU A 102 -17.34 -16.32 -13.23
C GLU A 102 -16.78 -16.02 -14.64
N GLU A 103 -16.50 -14.76 -14.98
CA GLU A 103 -15.93 -14.41 -16.30
C GLU A 103 -14.52 -14.99 -16.53
N LYS A 104 -13.75 -15.24 -15.45
CA LYS A 104 -12.40 -15.85 -15.55
C LYS A 104 -12.43 -17.36 -15.64
N GLU A 105 -13.47 -18.03 -15.17
CA GLU A 105 -13.62 -19.47 -15.38
C GLU A 105 -14.04 -19.78 -16.82
N ASP A 106 -14.85 -18.91 -17.44
CA ASP A 106 -15.29 -19.06 -18.84
C ASP A 106 -14.19 -18.77 -19.88
N GLU A 107 -13.20 -17.91 -19.60
CA GLU A 107 -12.07 -17.65 -20.52
C GLU A 107 -10.97 -18.75 -20.50
N VAL A 108 -11.03 -19.69 -19.56
CA VAL A 108 -10.03 -20.78 -19.46
C VAL A 108 -10.48 -22.06 -20.18
N GLU A 109 -11.73 -22.13 -20.64
CA GLU A 109 -12.29 -23.26 -21.39
C GLU A 109 -12.44 -23.07 -22.92
N GLU A 110 -11.91 -21.99 -23.54
CA GLU A 110 -11.82 -21.85 -25.02
C GLU A 110 -10.43 -22.08 -25.63
#